data_AF-A0A1V5X019-F1
#
_entry.id   AF-A0A1V5X019-F1
#
_cell.length_a   1.000
_cell.length_b   1.000
_cell.length_c   1.000
_cell.angle_alpha   90.00
_cell.angle_beta   90.00
_cell.angle_gamma   90.00
#
_symmetry.space_group_name_H-M   'P 1'
#
loop_
_entity.id
_entity.type
_entity.pdbx_description
1 polymer ?
#
loop_
_entity_poly.entity_id
_entity_poly.type
_entity_poly.pdbx_seq_one_letter_code
_entity_poly.pdbx_strand_id
1 'polypeptide(L)' 'MRQIPILRLLKIRLWNCGFRLWWHRLWIRQDEFHKSFDIDLEAMSCMSREEQEYYLAELTKRRNIAHERDIKSQE' A
#
# COMPACT_ATOMS: atom_id res chain seq x y z
N MET A 1 -12.05 26.41 -3.70
CA MET A 1 -11.06 25.40 -3.29
C MET A 1 -11.06 25.32 -1.77
N ARG A 2 -11.43 24.20 -1.15
CA ARG A 2 -11.37 24.07 0.31
C ARG A 2 -9.90 23.95 0.71
N GLN A 3 -9.38 24.92 1.46
CA GLN A 3 -8.06 24.79 2.08
C GLN A 3 -8.08 23.56 2.99
N ILE A 4 -7.29 22.54 2.63
CA ILE A 4 -7.10 21.37 3.49
C ILE A 4 -6.10 21.80 4.57
N PRO A 5 -6.46 21.71 5.87
CA PRO A 5 -5.55 22.12 6.92
C PRO A 5 -4.30 21.25 6.92
N ILE A 6 -3.13 21.86 7.11
CA ILE A 6 -1.81 21.20 7.12
C ILE A 6 -1.80 19.98 8.05
N LEU A 7 -2.46 20.07 9.21
CA LEU A 7 -2.61 18.97 10.17
C LEU A 7 -3.29 17.73 9.57
N ARG A 8 -4.26 17.92 8.67
CA ARG A 8 -4.94 16.81 7.98
C ARG A 8 -4.00 16.12 7.00
N LEU A 9 -3.21 16.87 6.24
CA LEU A 9 -2.20 16.31 5.33
C LEU A 9 -1.14 15.52 6.11
N LEU A 10 -0.67 16.07 7.23
CA LEU A 10 0.33 15.43 8.07
C LEU A 10 -0.20 14.12 8.67
N LYS A 11 -1.44 14.13 9.16
CA LYS A 11 -2.13 12.93 9.67
C LYS A 11 -2.26 11.86 8.58
N ILE A 12 -2.71 12.24 7.38
CA ILE A 12 -2.85 11.31 6.24
C ILE A 12 -1.49 10.72 5.88
N ARG A 13 -0.44 11.53 5.77
CA ARG A 13 0.88 11.06 5.38
C ARG A 13 1.51 10.11 6.41
N LEU A 14 1.41 10.44 7.70
CA LEU A 14 1.94 9.57 8.78
C LEU A 14 1.16 8.25 8.87
N TRP A 15 -0.17 8.32 8.78
CA TRP A 15 -1.01 7.14 8.93
C TRP A 15 -1.03 6.28 7.66
N ASN A 16 -1.51 6.83 6.54
CA ASN A 16 -1.72 6.08 5.31
C ASN A 16 -0.39 5.78 4.60
N CYS A 17 0.50 6.76 4.40
CA CYS A 17 1.78 6.51 3.71
C CYS A 17 2.84 5.85 4.60
N GLY A 18 2.78 6.09 5.92
CA GLY A 18 3.74 5.55 6.88
C GLY A 18 3.27 4.23 7.50
N PHE A 19 2.52 4.34 8.59
CA PHE A 19 2.18 3.21 9.46
C PHE A 19 1.42 2.10 8.72
N ARG A 20 0.40 2.45 7.94
CA ARG A 20 -0.44 1.49 7.22
C ARG A 20 0.34 0.74 6.14
N LEU A 21 1.16 1.42 5.34
CA LEU A 21 2.01 0.77 4.34
C LEU A 21 3.09 -0.09 4.96
N TRP A 22 3.74 0.40 6.03
CA TRP A 22 4.72 -0.38 6.77
C TRP A 22 4.11 -1.67 7.31
N TRP A 23 2.91 -1.60 7.89
CA TRP A 23 2.17 -2.79 8.35
C TRP A 23 1.86 -3.76 7.20
N HIS A 24 1.46 -3.26 6.04
CA HIS A 24 1.21 -4.06 4.84
C HIS A 24 2.47 -4.72 4.25
N ARG A 25 3.68 -4.21 4.55
CA ARG A 25 4.94 -4.84 4.15
C ARG A 25 5.36 -5.99 5.05
N LEU A 26 5.11 -5.89 6.36
CA LEU A 26 5.47 -6.93 7.31
C LEU A 26 4.63 -8.20 7.15
N TRP A 27 3.36 -8.05 6.77
CA TRP A 27 2.44 -9.18 6.66
C TRP A 27 2.02 -9.44 5.21
N ILE A 28 2.83 -10.23 4.50
CA ILE A 28 2.46 -10.73 3.17
C ILE A 28 1.41 -11.83 3.36
N ARG A 29 0.18 -11.54 2.94
CA ARG A 29 -0.96 -12.47 2.97
C ARG A 29 -0.76 -13.62 1.97
N GLN A 30 -1.47 -14.71 2.17
CA GLN A 30 -1.45 -15.87 1.26
C GLN A 30 -2.33 -15.60 0.03
N ASP A 31 -3.48 -14.96 0.23
CA ASP A 31 -4.42 -14.59 -0.83
C ASP A 31 -3.95 -13.35 -1.60
N GLU A 32 -3.73 -13.49 -2.91
CA GLU A 32 -3.32 -12.41 -3.81
C GLU A 32 -4.39 -11.34 -4.05
N PHE A 33 -5.67 -11.67 -3.80
CA PHE A 33 -6.81 -10.77 -3.93
C PHE A 33 -7.15 -10.06 -2.62
N HIS A 34 -6.31 -10.21 -1.60
CA HIS A 34 -6.54 -9.55 -0.32
C HIS A 34 -6.44 -8.02 -0.43
N LYS A 35 -7.41 -7.32 0.17
CA LYS A 35 -7.54 -5.84 0.19
C LYS A 35 -6.29 -5.03 0.59
N SER A 36 -5.28 -5.65 1.18
CA SER A 36 -3.98 -5.00 1.49
C SER A 36 -3.08 -4.83 0.26
N PHE A 37 -3.48 -5.40 -0.87
CA PHE A 37 -2.89 -5.22 -2.19
C PHE A 37 -3.73 -4.30 -3.07
N ASP A 38 -4.76 -3.66 -2.54
CA ASP A 38 -5.47 -2.60 -3.24
C ASP A 38 -4.67 -1.31 -3.21
N ILE A 39 -4.85 -0.50 -4.25
CA ILE A 39 -4.27 0.84 -4.33
C ILE A 39 -4.95 1.74 -3.30
N ASP A 40 -4.16 2.32 -2.40
CA ASP A 40 -4.61 3.34 -1.45
C ASP A 40 -4.51 4.73 -2.06
N LEU A 41 -5.61 5.19 -2.66
CA LEU A 41 -5.69 6.50 -3.31
C LEU A 41 -5.46 7.66 -2.33
N GLU A 42 -5.80 7.50 -1.04
CA GLU A 42 -5.56 8.53 -0.03
C GLU A 42 -4.06 8.63 0.27
N ALA A 43 -3.36 7.50 0.38
CA ALA A 43 -1.91 7.47 0.50
C ALA A 43 -1.22 8.10 -0.73
N MET A 44 -1.61 7.67 -1.94
CA MET A 44 -1.01 8.17 -3.19
C MET A 44 -1.21 9.68 -3.38
N SER A 45 -2.35 10.22 -2.94
CA SER A 45 -2.65 11.66 -3.04
C SER A 45 -1.63 12.56 -2.32
N CYS A 46 -0.93 12.00 -1.31
CA CYS A 46 0.05 12.71 -0.50
C CYS A 46 1.49 12.37 -0.87
N MET A 47 1.72 11.56 -1.91
CA MET A 47 3.03 11.11 -2.35
C MET A 47 3.55 11.92 -3.55
N SER A 48 4.87 12.04 -3.66
CA SER A 48 5.51 12.44 -4.91
C SER A 48 5.33 11.36 -5.99
N ARG A 49 5.61 11.70 -7.25
CA ARG A 49 5.56 10.72 -8.35
C ARG A 49 6.52 9.54 -8.11
N GLU A 50 7.73 9.81 -7.67
CA GLU A 50 8.73 8.78 -7.35
C GLU A 50 8.26 7.87 -6.20
N GLU A 51 7.65 8.46 -5.16
CA GLU A 51 7.05 7.71 -4.05
C GLU A 51 5.89 6.81 -4.51
N GLN A 52 5.06 7.30 -5.44
CA GLN A 52 3.97 6.52 -6.04
C GLN A 52 4.49 5.35 -6.87
N GLU A 53 5.50 5.58 -7.72
CA GLU A 53 6.13 4.53 -8.54
C GLU A 53 6.73 3.43 -7.66
N TYR A 54 7.46 3.81 -6.60
CA TYR A 54 7.99 2.86 -5.63
C TYR A 54 6.88 2.09 -4.88
N TYR A 55 5.82 2.79 -4.48
CA TYR A 55 4.66 2.17 -3.82
C TYR A 55 3.98 1.11 -4.70
N LEU A 56 3.75 1.42 -5.98
CA LEU A 56 3.13 0.49 -6.93
C LEU A 56 4.03 -0.72 -7.20
N ALA A 57 5.34 -0.52 -7.33
CA ALA A 57 6.30 -1.61 -7.50
C ALA A 57 6.30 -2.58 -6.30
N GLU A 58 6.31 -2.03 -5.07
CA GLU A 58 6.21 -2.82 -3.84
C GLU A 58 4.88 -3.57 -3.71
N LEU A 59 3.79 -2.98 -4.18
CA LEU A 59 2.47 -3.61 -4.20
C LEU A 59 2.44 -4.80 -5.17
N THR A 60 2.95 -4.64 -6.39
CA THR A 60 3.09 -5.73 -7.37
C THR A 60 3.97 -6.85 -6.83
N LYS A 61 5.12 -6.53 -6.24
CA LYS A 61 6.01 -7.52 -5.63
C LYS A 61 5.32 -8.35 -4.57
N ARG A 62 4.56 -7.72 -3.66
CA ARG A 62 3.85 -8.46 -2.61
C ARG A 62 2.70 -9.30 -3.17
N ARG A 63 2.00 -8.83 -4.22
CA ARG A 63 0.96 -9.62 -4.90
C ARG A 63 1.55 -10.88 -5.54
N ASN A 64 2.69 -10.77 -6.22
CA ASN A 64 3.36 -11.92 -6.81
C ASN A 64 3.79 -12.94 -5.74
N ILE A 65 4.31 -12.49 -4.59
CA ILE A 65 4.67 -13.40 -3.48
C ILE A 65 3.41 -14.09 -2.92
N ALA A 66 2.29 -13.38 -2.80
CA ALA A 66 1.03 -13.98 -2.37
C ALA A 66 0.56 -15.04 -3.39
N HIS A 67 0.54 -14.71 -4.67
CA HIS A 67 0.19 -15.62 -5.76
C HIS A 67 1.03 -16.91 -5.74
N GLU A 68 2.35 -16.80 -5.61
CA GLU A 68 3.25 -17.96 -5.51
C GLU A 68 2.96 -18.84 -4.28
N ARG A 69 2.55 -18.23 -3.16
CA ARG A 69 2.17 -18.97 -1.95
C ARG A 69 0.83 -19.66 -2.10
N ASP A 70 -0.12 -19.01 -2.76
CA ASP A 70 -1.44 -19.59 -3.02
C ASP A 70 -1.31 -20.83 -3.90
N ILE A 71 -0.58 -20.73 -5.02
CA ILE A 71 -0.25 -21.87 -5.90
C ILE A 71 0.36 -23.03 -5.10
N LYS A 72 1.42 -22.77 -4.32
CA LYS A 72 2.09 -23.80 -3.51
C LYS A 72 1.19 -24.46 -2.47
N SER A 73 0.14 -23.78 -2.02
CA SER A 73 -0.79 -24.32 -1.03
C SER A 73 -1.90 -25.18 -1.64
N GLN A 74 -2.06 -25.14 -2.97
CA GLN A 74 -3.02 -25.96 -3.72
C GLN A 74 -2.40 -27.26 -4.27
N GLU A 75 -1.08 -27.41 -4.19
CA GLU A 75 -0.30 -28.63 -4.47
C GLU A 75 -0.23 -29.57 -3.25
#